data_AF-A0A5B7AQS7-F1
#
_entry.id   AF-A0A5B7AQS7-F1
#
_cell.length_a   1.000
_cell.length_b   1.000
_cell.length_c   1.000
_cell.angle_alpha   90.00
_cell.angle_beta   90.00
_cell.angle_gamma   90.00
#
_symmetry.space_group_name_H-M   'P 1'
#
loop_
_entity.id
_entity.type
_entity.pdbx_description
1 polymer ?
#
loop_
_entity_poly.entity_id
_entity_poly.type
_entity_poly.pdbx_seq_one_letter_code
_entity_poly.pdbx_strand_id
1 'polypeptide(L)'
;QPDDHPVKSELERLSLYQDKLERFIDLNKAPLRPSTTLNYQAATRFIEHSLPNLTPEQKRSMRDISRGEGVKIKYLERSVHKKRKYQSSEKQSVQTAAQEFLEKAARELLGDNKGGFKGPLQLKASDEDDQPIG
;
A
#
# COMPACT_ATOMS: atom_id res chain seq x y z
N GLN A 1 -2.13 -29.77 -32.03
CA GLN A 1 -2.93 -30.36 -30.93
C GLN A 1 -3.92 -29.30 -30.46
N PRO A 2 -5.23 -29.56 -30.36
CA PRO A 2 -6.29 -28.54 -30.26
C PRO A 2 -6.45 -27.89 -28.86
N ASP A 3 -5.47 -28.07 -27.98
CA ASP A 3 -5.55 -27.62 -26.59
C ASP A 3 -4.91 -26.25 -26.33
N ASP A 4 -4.11 -25.76 -27.28
CA ASP A 4 -3.37 -24.50 -27.15
C ASP A 4 -4.16 -23.31 -27.73
N HIS A 5 -5.43 -23.19 -27.35
CA HIS A 5 -6.27 -22.07 -27.77
C HIS A 5 -6.12 -20.91 -26.77
N PRO A 6 -5.83 -19.68 -27.21
CA PRO A 6 -5.57 -18.54 -26.31
C PRO A 6 -6.74 -18.25 -25.36
N VAL A 7 -7.98 -18.55 -25.76
CA VAL A 7 -9.15 -18.39 -24.87
C VAL A 7 -9.18 -19.44 -23.75
N LYS A 8 -8.72 -20.68 -23.99
CA LYS A 8 -8.73 -21.74 -22.98
C LYS A 8 -7.79 -21.38 -21.82
N SER A 9 -6.60 -20.86 -22.11
CA SER A 9 -5.63 -20.45 -21.09
C SER A 9 -6.10 -19.23 -20.29
N GLU A 10 -6.81 -18.30 -20.92
CA GLU A 10 -7.44 -17.16 -20.26
C GLU A 10 -8.54 -17.61 -19.28
N LEU A 11 -9.37 -18.59 -19.68
CA LEU A 11 -10.40 -19.17 -18.80
C LEU A 11 -9.78 -19.91 -17.60
N GLU A 12 -8.73 -20.71 -17.83
CA GLU A 12 -8.00 -21.39 -16.77
C GLU A 12 -7.36 -20.38 -15.80
N ARG A 13 -6.80 -19.29 -16.33
CA ARG A 13 -6.23 -18.20 -15.52
C ARG A 13 -7.28 -17.54 -14.64
N LEU A 14 -8.48 -17.28 -15.17
CA LEU A 14 -9.59 -16.72 -14.39
C LEU A 14 -10.03 -17.68 -13.29
N SER A 15 -10.21 -18.97 -13.60
CA SER A 15 -10.54 -20.00 -12.60
C SER A 15 -9.52 -20.03 -11.47
N LEU A 16 -8.22 -20.01 -11.81
CA LEU A 16 -7.14 -20.03 -10.83
C LEU A 16 -7.13 -18.80 -9.91
N TYR A 17 -7.49 -17.62 -10.43
CA TYR A 17 -7.64 -16.42 -9.60
C TYR A 17 -8.89 -16.45 -8.74
N GLN A 18 -9.99 -17.00 -9.24
CA GLN A 18 -11.20 -17.21 -8.46
C GLN A 18 -10.93 -18.14 -7.26
N ASP A 19 -10.25 -19.27 -7.48
CA ASP A 19 -9.87 -20.20 -6.41
C ASP A 19 -8.93 -19.53 -5.38
N LYS A 20 -8.02 -18.67 -5.84
CA LYS A 20 -7.15 -17.90 -4.94
C LYS A 20 -7.97 -16.98 -4.03
N LEU A 21 -8.93 -16.26 -4.60
CA LEU A 21 -9.78 -15.34 -3.83
C LEU A 21 -10.65 -16.09 -2.83
N GLU A 22 -11.22 -17.23 -3.22
CA GLU A 22 -12.03 -18.07 -2.33
C GLU A 22 -11.23 -18.54 -1.11
N ARG A 23 -9.99 -19.03 -1.31
CA ARG A 23 -9.10 -19.39 -0.19
C ARG A 23 -8.81 -18.23 0.76
N PHE A 24 -8.69 -17.00 0.25
CA PHE A 24 -8.49 -15.82 1.11
C PHE A 24 -9.73 -15.50 1.94
N ILE A 25 -10.92 -15.61 1.33
CA ILE A 25 -12.20 -15.41 2.02
C ILE A 25 -12.36 -16.46 3.12
N ASP A 26 -12.06 -17.72 2.82
CA ASP A 26 -12.14 -18.81 3.81
C ASP A 26 -11.15 -18.63 4.95
N LEU A 27 -9.94 -18.13 4.66
CA LEU A 27 -8.96 -17.80 5.69
C LEU A 27 -9.39 -16.63 6.59
N ASN A 28 -10.20 -15.70 6.07
CA ASN A 28 -10.76 -14.58 6.83
C ASN A 28 -11.98 -15.03 7.67
N LYS A 29 -12.82 -15.92 7.13
CA LYS A 29 -13.96 -16.51 7.84
C LYS A 29 -13.54 -17.50 8.93
N ALA A 30 -12.40 -18.18 8.75
CA ALA A 30 -11.83 -19.00 9.80
C ALA A 30 -11.54 -18.11 11.02
N PRO A 31 -11.88 -18.54 12.25
CA PRO A 31 -11.49 -17.82 13.45
C PRO A 31 -10.03 -17.43 13.34
N LEU A 32 -9.70 -16.13 13.45
CA LEU A 32 -8.31 -15.64 13.39
C LEU A 32 -7.45 -16.63 14.14
N ARG A 33 -6.53 -17.30 13.41
CA ARG A 33 -5.81 -18.47 13.91
C ARG A 33 -5.47 -18.24 15.38
N PRO A 34 -5.81 -19.15 16.31
CA PRO A 34 -5.63 -18.90 17.74
C PRO A 34 -4.19 -18.50 18.11
N SER A 35 -3.22 -18.85 17.26
CA SER A 35 -1.82 -18.40 17.30
C SER A 35 -1.60 -16.88 17.15
N THR A 36 -2.57 -16.12 16.64
CA THR A 36 -2.47 -14.66 16.44
C THR A 36 -3.07 -13.87 17.60
N THR A 37 -3.88 -14.51 18.44
CA THR A 37 -4.47 -13.88 19.63
C THR A 37 -3.61 -14.24 20.83
N LEU A 38 -3.10 -13.23 21.53
CA LEU A 38 -2.30 -13.41 22.74
C LEU A 38 -3.13 -14.14 23.81
N ASN A 39 -2.68 -15.32 24.27
CA ASN A 39 -3.26 -15.98 25.44
C ASN A 39 -2.72 -15.30 26.71
N TYR A 40 -3.48 -14.34 27.24
CA TYR A 40 -3.10 -13.57 28.43
C TYR A 40 -2.86 -14.46 29.66
N GLN A 41 -3.61 -15.55 29.83
CA GLN A 41 -3.41 -16.49 30.94
C GLN A 41 -2.08 -17.24 30.83
N ALA A 42 -1.74 -17.70 29.63
CA ALA A 42 -0.47 -18.39 29.40
C ALA A 42 0.72 -17.43 29.53
N ALA A 43 0.59 -16.21 28.97
CA ALA A 43 1.64 -15.19 29.03
C ALA A 43 1.91 -14.74 30.48
N THR A 44 0.86 -14.56 31.27
CA THR A 44 1.01 -14.15 32.67
C THR A 44 1.69 -15.22 33.52
N ARG A 45 1.31 -16.50 33.37
CA ARG A 45 2.03 -17.63 33.97
C ARG A 45 3.50 -17.66 33.56
N PHE A 46 3.79 -17.48 32.27
CA PHE A 46 5.16 -17.48 31.77
C PHE A 46 6.01 -16.40 32.43
N ILE A 47 5.49 -15.18 32.53
CA ILE A 47 6.18 -14.05 33.17
C ILE A 47 6.38 -14.31 34.67
N GLU A 48 5.35 -14.80 35.37
CA GLU A 48 5.42 -15.11 36.81
C GLU A 48 6.46 -16.20 37.12
N HIS A 49 6.57 -17.22 36.27
CA HIS A 49 7.56 -18.27 36.43
C HIS A 49 8.97 -17.83 36.02
N SER A 50 9.10 -16.97 35.01
CA SER A 50 10.40 -16.50 34.52
C SER A 50 11.02 -15.44 35.43
N LEU A 51 10.21 -14.69 36.17
CA LEU A 51 10.65 -13.58 37.02
C LEU A 51 10.32 -13.86 38.50
N PRO A 52 11.26 -14.44 39.27
CA PRO A 52 11.00 -14.79 40.68
C PRO A 52 10.78 -13.56 41.58
N ASN A 53 11.26 -12.39 41.18
CA ASN A 53 11.30 -11.17 42.00
C ASN A 53 10.16 -10.17 41.71
N LEU A 54 9.01 -10.64 41.24
CA LEU A 54 7.83 -9.78 41.06
C LEU A 54 7.31 -9.27 42.41
N THR A 55 7.09 -7.97 42.53
CA THR A 55 6.49 -7.36 43.72
C THR A 55 5.04 -7.85 43.91
N PRO A 56 4.50 -7.81 45.13
CA PRO A 56 3.12 -8.23 45.38
C PRO A 56 2.09 -7.46 44.54
N GLU A 57 2.35 -6.18 44.27
CA GLU A 57 1.54 -5.32 43.42
C GLU A 57 1.60 -5.75 41.94
N GLN A 58 2.80 -6.08 41.45
CA GLN A 58 2.97 -6.63 40.11
C GLN A 58 2.24 -7.97 39.96
N LYS A 59 2.30 -8.87 40.95
CA LYS A 59 1.56 -10.14 40.94
C LYS A 59 0.03 -9.96 40.98
N ARG A 60 -0.47 -8.85 41.53
CA ARG A 60 -1.90 -8.52 41.47
C ARG A 60 -2.27 -8.03 40.07
N SER A 61 -1.51 -7.09 39.52
CA SER A 61 -1.68 -6.60 38.15
C SER A 61 -1.63 -7.73 37.11
N MET A 62 -0.71 -8.70 37.26
CA MET A 62 -0.62 -9.88 36.40
C MET A 62 -1.88 -10.76 36.46
N ARG A 63 -2.48 -10.94 37.65
CA ARG A 63 -3.75 -11.66 37.81
C ARG A 63 -4.91 -10.93 37.14
N ASP A 64 -4.98 -9.61 37.27
CA ASP A 64 -6.01 -8.78 36.65
C ASP A 64 -5.92 -8.87 35.10
N ILE A 65 -4.71 -8.76 34.55
CA ILE A 65 -4.42 -8.96 33.11
C ILE A 65 -4.84 -10.37 32.64
N SER A 66 -4.57 -11.42 33.43
CA SER A 66 -4.93 -12.80 33.08
C SER A 66 -6.44 -13.02 32.96
N ARG A 67 -7.25 -12.26 33.72
CA ARG A 67 -8.72 -12.28 33.70
C ARG A 67 -9.31 -11.41 32.59
N GLY A 68 -8.49 -10.58 31.95
CA GLY A 68 -8.95 -9.55 31.02
C GLY A 68 -9.61 -8.35 31.70
N GLU A 69 -9.50 -8.26 33.03
CA GLU A 69 -10.01 -7.16 33.85
C GLU A 69 -8.87 -6.14 34.01
N GLY A 70 -8.90 -5.06 33.24
CA GLY A 70 -7.85 -4.04 33.33
C GLY A 70 -7.89 -3.06 32.16
N VAL A 71 -7.15 -1.95 32.28
CA VAL A 71 -6.99 -0.96 31.20
C VAL A 71 -6.39 -1.70 30.01
N LYS A 72 -7.20 -1.96 28.97
CA LYS A 72 -6.73 -2.52 27.70
C LYS A 72 -5.62 -1.61 27.20
N ILE A 73 -4.39 -2.07 27.35
CA ILE A 73 -3.26 -1.24 26.95
C ILE A 73 -3.36 -1.09 25.44
N LYS A 74 -3.65 0.12 24.98
CA LYS A 74 -3.90 0.49 23.58
C LYS A 74 -2.65 0.34 22.69
N TYR A 75 -1.69 -0.51 23.04
CA TYR A 75 -0.52 -0.77 22.21
C TYR A 75 -0.89 -1.37 20.85
N LEU A 76 -2.06 -2.00 20.71
CA LEU A 76 -2.55 -2.43 19.41
C LEU A 76 -2.85 -1.24 18.49
N GLU A 77 -3.41 -0.12 18.99
CA GLU A 77 -3.59 1.12 18.21
C GLU A 77 -2.24 1.66 17.73
N ARG A 78 -1.19 1.56 18.55
CA ARG A 78 0.15 2.04 18.16
C ARG A 78 0.83 1.18 17.10
N SER A 79 0.50 -0.12 17.05
CA SER A 79 1.01 -1.04 16.03
C SER A 79 0.32 -0.91 14.66
N VAL A 80 -0.82 -0.20 14.58
CA VAL A 80 -1.45 0.16 13.29
C VAL A 80 -0.57 1.16 12.52
N HIS A 81 0.33 1.86 13.21
CA HIS A 81 1.38 2.68 12.60
C HIS A 81 2.60 1.84 12.19
N LYS A 82 2.39 0.67 11.57
CA LYS A 82 3.45 0.02 10.79
C LYS A 82 4.00 1.05 9.81
N LYS A 83 5.26 1.45 10.00
CA LYS A 83 5.99 2.36 9.13
C LYS A 83 6.02 1.78 7.71
N ARG A 84 5.05 2.18 6.88
CA ARG A 84 5.18 2.10 5.42
C ARG A 84 6.22 3.13 4.99
N LYS A 85 7.00 2.83 3.95
CA LYS A 85 8.00 3.75 3.36
C LYS A 85 7.43 5.11 2.92
N TYR A 86 6.11 5.27 2.92
CA TYR A 86 5.46 6.55 2.72
C TYR A 86 4.51 6.85 3.90
N GLN A 87 5.05 7.46 4.95
CA GLN A 87 4.29 8.45 5.70
C GLN A 87 4.49 9.77 5.00
N SER A 88 3.44 10.32 4.42
CA SER A 88 3.46 11.67 3.90
C SER A 88 2.21 12.37 4.38
N SER A 89 2.32 12.99 5.55
CA SER A 89 1.37 14.00 6.04
C SER A 89 1.51 15.32 5.27
N GLU A 90 2.37 15.35 4.25
CA GLU A 90 2.65 16.50 3.40
C GLU A 90 2.65 16.01 1.95
N LYS A 91 1.48 15.61 1.45
CA LYS A 91 1.27 15.45 0.00
C LYS A 91 0.19 16.41 -0.40
N GLN A 92 0.54 17.36 -1.27
CA GLN A 92 -0.43 17.95 -2.17
C GLN A 92 -1.29 16.82 -2.76
N SER A 93 -2.60 17.03 -2.82
CA SER A 93 -3.52 16.05 -3.40
C SER A 93 -3.00 15.60 -4.77
N VAL A 94 -3.16 14.32 -5.10
CA VAL A 94 -2.79 13.79 -6.42
C VAL A 94 -3.44 14.63 -7.53
N GLN A 95 -4.65 15.13 -7.26
CA GLN A 95 -5.38 16.04 -8.14
C GLN A 95 -4.65 17.37 -8.34
N THR A 96 -4.14 18.00 -7.28
CA THR A 96 -3.41 19.28 -7.38
C THR A 96 -2.08 19.11 -8.13
N ALA A 97 -1.35 18.03 -7.88
CA ALA A 97 -0.11 17.75 -8.61
C ALA A 97 -0.35 17.49 -10.11
N ALA A 98 -1.43 16.77 -10.45
CA ALA A 98 -1.82 16.56 -11.84
C ALA A 98 -2.25 17.86 -12.52
N GLN A 99 -2.99 18.72 -11.81
CA GLN A 99 -3.42 20.02 -12.33
C GLN A 99 -2.23 20.94 -12.61
N GLU A 100 -1.27 21.04 -11.69
CA GLU A 100 -0.05 21.83 -11.88
C GLU A 100 0.79 21.31 -13.06
N PHE A 101 0.90 20.00 -13.21
CA PHE A 101 1.61 19.39 -14.34
C PHE A 101 0.95 19.72 -15.69
N LEU A 102 -0.37 19.58 -15.78
CA LEU A 102 -1.14 19.88 -17.00
C LEU A 102 -1.09 21.37 -17.34
N GLU A 103 -1.21 22.24 -16.34
CA GLU A 103 -1.11 23.69 -16.54
C GLU A 103 0.28 24.11 -17.02
N LYS A 104 1.34 23.51 -16.45
CA LYS A 104 2.71 23.73 -16.90
C LYS A 104 2.93 23.25 -18.34
N ALA A 105 2.42 22.07 -18.70
CA ALA A 105 2.48 21.55 -20.06
C ALA A 105 1.72 22.42 -21.06
N ALA A 106 0.53 22.91 -20.68
CA ALA A 106 -0.25 23.82 -21.51
C ALA A 106 0.49 25.14 -21.78
N ARG A 107 1.16 25.70 -20.77
CA ARG A 107 2.01 26.90 -20.95
C ARG A 107 3.23 26.64 -21.81
N GLU A 108 3.85 25.46 -21.73
CA GLU A 108 5.01 25.11 -22.56
C GLU A 108 4.62 24.85 -24.03
N LEU A 109 3.46 24.24 -24.27
CA LEU A 109 2.95 23.97 -25.61
C LEU A 109 2.36 25.21 -26.29
N LEU A 110 1.60 26.02 -25.55
CA LEU A 110 0.86 27.15 -26.12
C LEU A 110 1.58 28.49 -26.01
N GLY A 111 2.60 28.58 -25.14
CA GLY A 111 3.55 29.69 -25.01
C GLY A 111 2.93 31.05 -24.67
N ASP A 112 3.33 31.67 -23.56
CA ASP A 112 3.29 33.13 -23.50
C ASP A 112 4.35 33.67 -24.47
N ASN A 113 3.93 34.57 -25.37
CA ASN A 113 4.63 35.04 -26.57
C ASN A 113 5.95 35.81 -26.33
N LYS A 114 6.85 35.30 -25.49
CA LYS A 114 8.18 35.86 -25.21
C LYS A 114 9.18 34.75 -24.87
N GLY A 115 9.52 33.93 -25.87
CA GLY A 115 10.81 33.24 -25.90
C GLY A 115 10.74 31.75 -26.18
N GLY A 116 10.96 31.40 -27.46
CA GLY A 116 11.58 30.18 -27.98
C GLY A 116 11.18 28.83 -27.37
N PHE A 117 10.64 27.93 -28.20
CA PHE A 117 10.53 26.50 -27.92
C PHE A 117 11.84 25.97 -27.32
N LYS A 118 11.81 25.63 -26.03
CA LYS A 118 12.95 25.02 -25.33
C LYS A 118 12.61 23.58 -24.96
N GLY A 119 12.37 22.79 -25.99
CA GLY A 119 12.18 21.34 -25.91
C GLY A 119 13.13 20.59 -26.86
N PRO A 120 13.32 19.28 -26.70
CA PRO A 120 14.23 18.47 -27.53
C PRO A 120 13.84 18.41 -29.01
N LEU A 121 12.60 18.77 -29.34
CA LEU A 121 12.07 18.81 -30.70
C LEU A 121 12.14 20.23 -31.25
N GLN A 122 13.34 20.68 -31.61
CA GLN A 122 13.48 21.88 -32.43
C GLN A 122 13.15 21.54 -33.89
N LEU A 123 11.99 21.95 -34.37
CA LEU A 123 11.69 21.99 -35.80
C LEU A 123 12.58 23.05 -36.45
N LYS A 124 13.73 22.63 -36.96
CA LYS A 124 14.48 23.44 -37.92
C LYS A 124 13.70 23.42 -39.23
N ALA A 125 13.03 24.53 -39.54
CA ALA A 125 12.67 24.83 -40.92
C ALA A 125 13.98 24.96 -41.69
N SER A 126 14.30 23.96 -42.51
CA SER A 126 15.33 24.06 -43.54
C SER A 126 14.62 24.36 -44.84
N ASP A 127 14.85 25.57 -45.31
CA ASP A 127 14.54 26.12 -46.62
C ASP A 127 15.54 25.52 -47.62
N GLU A 128 15.08 24.92 -48.73
CA GLU A 128 15.80 24.86 -50.02
C GLU A 128 14.94 24.17 -51.13
N ASP A 129 14.67 24.99 -52.16
CA ASP A 129 14.47 24.70 -53.59
C ASP A 129 13.16 24.10 -54.13
N ASP A 130 12.19 24.99 -54.39
CA ASP A 130 11.18 24.83 -55.46
C ASP A 130 11.60 25.64 -56.70
N GLN A 131 11.92 24.95 -57.80
CA GLN A 131 12.13 25.56 -59.12
C GLN A 131 10.91 25.23 -60.00
N PRO A 132 10.20 26.22 -60.59
CA PRO A 132 8.98 25.95 -61.35
C PRO A 132 9.31 25.51 -62.78
N ILE A 133 8.68 24.41 -63.22
CA ILE A 133 8.61 24.02 -64.64
C ILE A 133 7.58 24.93 -65.32
N GLY A 134 8.03 25.63 -66.36
CA GLY A 134 7.21 26.31 -67.37
C GLY A 134 7.85 26.13 -68.73
#